data_AF-A0A9E3DE69-F1
#
_entry.id   AF-A0A9E3DE69-F1
#
_cell.length_a   1.000
_cell.length_b   1.000
_cell.length_c   1.000
_cell.angle_alpha   90.00
_cell.angle_beta   90.00
_cell.angle_gamma   90.00
#
_symmetry.space_group_name_H-M   'P 1'
#
loop_
_entity.id
_entity.type
_entity.pdbx_description
1 polymer ?
#
loop_
_entity_poly.entity_id
_entity_poly.type
_entity_poly.pdbx_seq_one_letter_code
_entity_poly.pdbx_strand_id
1 'polypeptide(L)'
;MSEVPPDFLKLLPPIADVGTPFNSTDWVSNPSLPFRRLIRAGNRDTDWFIWYEHGGAGYYWQVVAARIVPGNDAKVLADAGTISDTLCRLTDGVFAGQVPPYPSGSWGTSDF
;
A
#
# COMPACT_ATOMS: atom_id res chain seq x y z
N MET A 1 -11.70 -8.05 -9.99
CA MET A 1 -10.61 -7.25 -9.39
C MET A 1 -11.27 -6.35 -8.36
N SER A 2 -10.92 -6.47 -7.09
CA SER A 2 -11.43 -5.51 -6.11
C SER A 2 -10.74 -4.18 -6.36
N GLU A 3 -11.48 -3.22 -6.90
CA GLU A 3 -11.11 -1.81 -6.78
C GLU A 3 -11.00 -1.50 -5.27
N VAL A 4 -9.95 -0.79 -4.88
CA VAL A 4 -9.76 -0.36 -3.49
C VAL A 4 -11.03 0.37 -3.03
N PRO A 5 -11.59 0.08 -1.84
CA PRO A 5 -12.83 0.73 -1.40
C PRO A 5 -12.69 2.26 -1.45
N PRO A 6 -13.64 2.98 -2.06
CA PRO A 6 -13.57 4.44 -2.15
C PRO A 6 -13.46 5.11 -0.77
N ASP A 7 -14.10 4.53 0.25
CA ASP A 7 -14.02 5.03 1.61
C ASP A 7 -12.62 4.88 2.22
N PHE A 8 -11.84 3.91 1.76
CA PHE A 8 -10.44 3.83 2.16
C PHE A 8 -9.61 4.90 1.45
N LEU A 9 -9.83 5.14 0.16
CA LEU A 9 -9.12 6.20 -0.57
C LEU A 9 -9.40 7.59 0.01
N LYS A 10 -10.60 7.83 0.56
CA LYS A 10 -10.95 9.09 1.25
C LYS A 10 -10.14 9.33 2.54
N LEU A 11 -9.58 8.29 3.15
CA LEU A 11 -8.70 8.42 4.32
C LEU A 11 -7.29 8.91 3.95
N LEU A 12 -6.94 8.84 2.67
CA LEU A 12 -5.62 9.20 2.18
C LEU A 12 -5.66 10.56 1.48
N PRO A 13 -4.59 11.35 1.56
CA PRO A 13 -4.40 12.46 0.63
C PRO A 13 -4.35 11.94 -0.82
N PRO A 14 -4.48 12.83 -1.83
CA PRO A 14 -4.46 12.44 -3.24
C PRO A 14 -3.30 11.49 -3.57
N ILE A 15 -3.63 10.43 -4.31
CA ILE A 15 -2.73 9.33 -4.66
C ILE A 15 -2.87 9.00 -6.13
N ALA A 16 -1.73 8.80 -6.79
CA ALA A 16 -1.63 8.37 -8.18
C ALA A 16 -1.80 6.84 -8.28
N ASP A 17 -2.32 6.38 -9.41
CA ASP A 17 -2.42 4.95 -9.71
C ASP A 17 -1.04 4.32 -9.91
N VAL A 18 -0.98 2.99 -9.78
CA VAL A 18 0.25 2.20 -9.95
C VAL A 18 0.93 2.52 -11.27
N GLY A 19 2.22 2.88 -11.21
CA GLY A 19 3.05 3.17 -12.38
C GLY A 19 2.81 4.53 -13.05
N THR A 20 1.82 5.32 -12.61
CA THR A 20 1.56 6.65 -13.19
C THR A 20 2.52 7.72 -12.65
N PRO A 21 2.63 8.90 -13.30
CA PRO A 21 3.46 9.99 -12.80
C PRO A 21 2.96 10.57 -11.47
N PHE A 22 3.89 10.97 -10.60
CA PHE A 22 3.62 11.66 -9.34
C PHE A 22 4.81 12.56 -8.98
N ASN A 23 4.63 13.48 -8.03
CA ASN A 23 5.70 14.32 -7.52
C ASN A 23 6.55 13.53 -6.50
N SER A 24 7.64 12.91 -6.96
CA SER A 24 8.55 12.13 -6.12
C SER A 24 9.51 12.98 -5.27
N THR A 25 9.71 14.24 -5.63
CA THR A 25 10.59 15.21 -4.95
C THR A 25 9.81 16.47 -4.58
N ASP A 26 10.39 17.34 -3.77
CA ASP A 26 9.88 18.69 -3.49
C ASP A 26 10.01 19.66 -4.67
N TRP A 27 10.80 19.31 -5.69
CA TRP A 27 10.82 20.02 -6.96
C TRP A 27 9.58 19.68 -7.82
N VAL A 28 8.59 20.59 -7.83
CA VAL A 28 7.30 20.40 -8.51
C VAL A 28 7.30 21.04 -9.89
N SER A 29 7.30 20.21 -10.93
CA SER A 29 7.11 20.65 -12.33
C SER A 29 5.64 20.64 -12.76
N ASN A 30 4.83 19.74 -12.18
CA ASN A 30 3.38 19.70 -12.38
C ASN A 30 2.64 19.64 -11.03
N PRO A 31 2.01 20.74 -10.58
CA PRO A 31 1.31 20.79 -9.30
C PRO A 31 -0.02 20.03 -9.30
N SER A 32 -0.52 19.58 -10.46
CA SER A 32 -1.73 18.74 -10.52
C SER A 32 -1.47 17.29 -10.12
N LEU A 33 -0.20 16.86 -10.08
CA LEU A 33 0.15 15.51 -9.70
C LEU A 33 0.18 15.36 -8.18
N PRO A 34 -0.28 14.21 -7.64
CA PRO A 34 -0.15 13.92 -6.22
C PRO A 34 1.31 13.69 -5.82
N PHE A 35 1.59 13.74 -4.53
CA PHE A 35 2.88 13.36 -3.95
C PHE A 35 2.94 11.90 -3.52
N ARG A 36 1.87 11.14 -3.76
CA ARG A 36 1.77 9.72 -3.42
C ARG A 36 1.49 8.90 -4.66
N ARG A 37 2.05 7.69 -4.73
CA ARG A 37 1.73 6.72 -5.78
C ARG A 37 1.46 5.34 -5.19
N LEU A 38 0.32 4.77 -5.52
CA LEU A 38 -0.06 3.43 -5.11
C LEU A 38 0.97 2.42 -5.62
N ILE A 39 1.38 1.50 -4.75
CA ILE A 39 2.16 0.31 -5.14
C ILE A 39 1.22 -0.88 -5.18
N ARG A 40 0.60 -1.21 -4.04
CA ARG A 40 -0.28 -2.37 -3.87
C ARG A 40 -1.34 -2.07 -2.82
N ALA A 41 -2.47 -2.74 -2.95
CA ALA A 41 -3.49 -2.82 -1.91
C ALA A 41 -3.95 -4.27 -1.76
N GLY A 42 -4.42 -4.61 -0.57
CA GLY A 42 -4.97 -5.92 -0.29
C GLY A 42 -5.85 -5.88 0.95
N ASN A 43 -6.55 -6.97 1.20
CA ASN A 43 -7.43 -7.06 2.34
C ASN A 43 -7.49 -8.47 2.91
N ARG A 44 -7.86 -8.53 4.20
CA ARG A 44 -8.38 -9.71 4.88
C ARG A 44 -9.70 -9.31 5.50
N ASP A 45 -10.79 -9.89 5.00
CA ASP A 45 -12.16 -9.51 5.39
C ASP A 45 -12.39 -7.99 5.22
N THR A 46 -12.67 -7.29 6.32
CA THR A 46 -12.90 -5.84 6.37
C THR A 46 -11.62 -5.05 6.67
N ASP A 47 -10.50 -5.70 6.94
CA ASP A 47 -9.23 -5.04 7.20
C ASP A 47 -8.46 -4.92 5.89
N TRP A 48 -8.26 -3.67 5.46
CA TRP A 48 -7.59 -3.30 4.23
C TRP A 48 -6.22 -2.71 4.53
N PHE A 49 -5.29 -2.85 3.59
CA PHE A 49 -4.06 -2.05 3.56
C PHE A 49 -3.84 -1.44 2.19
N ILE A 50 -3.28 -0.23 2.18
CA ILE A 50 -2.73 0.44 1.00
C ILE A 50 -1.27 0.73 1.30
N TRP A 51 -0.42 0.33 0.36
CA TRP A 51 0.99 0.58 0.40
C TRP A 51 1.40 1.44 -0.79
N TYR A 52 2.11 2.53 -0.51
CA TYR A 52 2.39 3.56 -1.49
C TYR A 52 3.76 4.22 -1.27
N GLU A 53 4.22 4.91 -2.31
CA GLU A 53 5.40 5.77 -2.30
C GLU A 53 4.97 7.18 -1.89
N HIS A 54 5.77 7.84 -1.05
CA HIS A 54 5.58 9.22 -0.64
C HIS A 54 6.79 10.04 -1.08
N GLY A 55 6.57 11.05 -1.93
CA GLY A 55 7.57 12.01 -2.37
C GLY A 55 7.55 13.32 -1.59
N GLY A 56 8.32 14.32 -2.04
CA GLY A 56 8.43 15.63 -1.39
C GLY A 56 9.85 15.85 -0.84
N ALA A 57 9.96 16.52 0.31
CA ALA A 57 11.28 16.80 0.92
C ALA A 57 12.05 15.52 1.29
N GLY A 58 11.34 14.41 1.48
CA GLY A 58 11.90 13.07 1.60
C GLY A 58 11.12 12.06 0.76
N TYR A 59 11.81 10.99 0.36
CA TYR A 59 11.23 9.87 -0.35
C TYR A 59 11.19 8.63 0.55
N TYR A 60 10.01 8.04 0.74
CA TYR A 60 9.86 6.83 1.54
C TYR A 60 8.61 6.05 1.14
N TRP A 61 8.50 4.82 1.63
CA TRP A 61 7.28 4.03 1.49
C TRP A 61 6.46 4.06 2.77
N GLN A 62 5.14 3.98 2.59
CA GLN A 62 4.18 4.05 3.68
C GLN A 62 3.07 3.02 3.49
N VAL A 63 2.70 2.35 4.57
CA VAL A 63 1.56 1.43 4.63
C VAL A 63 0.54 2.00 5.59
N VAL A 64 -0.68 2.19 5.10
CA VAL A 64 -1.84 2.49 5.93
C VAL A 64 -2.71 1.25 5.95
N ALA A 65 -3.13 0.84 7.14
CA ALA A 65 -4.12 -0.21 7.32
C ALA A 65 -5.37 0.38 7.96
N ALA A 66 -6.54 0.01 7.47
CA ALA A 66 -7.83 0.49 7.96
C ALA A 66 -8.88 -0.61 7.94
N ARG A 67 -9.79 -0.56 8.91
CA ARG A 67 -11.02 -1.35 8.90
C ARG A 67 -12.09 -0.60 8.12
N ILE A 68 -12.60 -1.23 7.07
CA ILE A 68 -13.63 -0.71 6.17
C ILE A 68 -14.86 -1.63 6.29
N VAL A 69 -15.85 -1.20 7.07
CA VAL A 69 -17.12 -1.92 7.21
C VAL A 69 -18.19 -1.18 6.38
N PRO A 70 -18.86 -1.84 5.42
CA PRO A 70 -19.92 -1.22 4.65
C PRO A 70 -20.99 -0.57 5.55
N GLY A 71 -21.35 0.67 5.24
CA GLY A 71 -22.35 1.43 6.01
C GLY A 71 -21.87 1.99 7.36
N ASN A 72 -20.58 1.85 7.69
CA ASN A 72 -19.97 2.46 8.87
C ASN A 72 -18.75 3.31 8.47
N ASP A 73 -18.27 4.10 9.42
CA ASP A 73 -17.06 4.89 9.22
C ASP A 73 -15.81 4.01 9.09
N ALA A 74 -14.95 4.36 8.13
CA ALA A 74 -13.64 3.76 7.98
C ALA A 74 -12.74 4.11 9.18
N LYS A 75 -12.09 3.11 9.77
CA LYS A 75 -11.24 3.29 10.95
C LYS A 75 -9.79 2.95 10.62
N VAL A 76 -8.89 3.94 10.69
CA VAL A 76 -7.44 3.70 10.60
C VAL A 76 -7.01 2.79 11.77
N LEU A 77 -6.35 1.69 11.44
CA LEU A 77 -5.79 0.73 12.40
C LEU A 77 -4.30 0.97 12.60
N ALA A 78 -3.57 1.30 11.52
CA ALA A 78 -2.16 1.61 11.55
C ALA A 78 -1.78 2.55 10.43
N ASP A 79 -0.78 3.38 10.69
CA ASP A 79 -0.10 4.20 9.69
C ASP A 79 1.41 4.11 9.96
N ALA A 80 2.13 3.44 9.06
CA ALA A 80 3.53 3.12 9.21
C ALA A 80 4.33 3.64 8.02
N GLY A 81 5.12 4.69 8.26
CA GLY A 81 6.09 5.22 7.31
C GLY A 81 7.46 4.54 7.39
N THR A 82 8.33 4.88 6.44
CA THR A 82 9.73 4.43 6.37
C THR A 82 9.88 2.91 6.33
N ILE A 83 8.84 2.20 5.88
CA ILE A 83 9.00 0.80 5.54
C ILE A 83 9.92 0.78 4.32
N SER A 84 11.11 0.19 4.44
CA SER A 84 12.02 0.10 3.30
C SER A 84 11.36 -0.57 2.09
N ASP A 85 12.02 -0.51 0.94
CA ASP A 85 11.71 -1.29 -0.26
C ASP A 85 11.65 -2.82 -0.06
N THR A 86 11.92 -3.33 1.15
CA THR A 86 11.85 -4.75 1.51
C THR A 86 10.48 -5.35 1.20
N LEU A 87 9.38 -4.64 1.45
CA LEU A 87 8.05 -5.13 1.05
C LEU A 87 7.95 -5.28 -0.47
N CYS A 88 8.58 -4.41 -1.28
CA CYS A 88 8.63 -4.53 -2.75
C CYS A 88 9.38 -5.78 -3.11
N ARG A 89 10.64 -5.86 -2.68
CA ARG A 89 11.51 -6.97 -3.03
C ARG A 89 10.90 -8.32 -2.65
N LEU A 90 10.30 -8.42 -1.46
CA LEU A 90 9.63 -9.64 -1.03
C LEU A 90 8.44 -9.98 -1.92
N THR A 91 7.51 -9.05 -2.09
CA THR A 91 6.26 -9.33 -2.79
C THR A 91 6.44 -9.43 -4.30
N ASP A 92 7.42 -8.76 -4.90
CA ASP A 92 7.88 -8.97 -6.27
C ASP A 92 8.47 -10.37 -6.45
N GLY A 93 9.37 -10.77 -5.55
CA GLY A 93 9.98 -12.10 -5.59
C GLY A 93 8.94 -13.22 -5.45
N VAL A 94 7.93 -13.05 -4.58
CA VAL A 94 6.80 -13.99 -4.45
C VAL A 94 6.02 -14.08 -5.77
N PHE A 95 5.66 -12.96 -6.38
CA PHE A 95 4.90 -12.96 -7.64
C PHE A 95 5.69 -13.47 -8.84
N ALA A 96 7.01 -13.29 -8.83
CA ALA A 96 7.92 -13.85 -9.83
C ALA A 96 8.25 -15.35 -9.59
N GLY A 97 7.72 -15.96 -8.52
CA GLY A 97 8.03 -17.35 -8.15
C GLY A 97 9.49 -17.56 -7.71
N GLN A 98 10.19 -16.48 -7.34
CA GLN A 98 11.58 -16.48 -6.90
C GLN A 98 11.72 -16.70 -5.39
N VAL A 99 10.65 -16.47 -4.63
CA VAL A 99 10.60 -16.79 -3.19
C VAL A 99 9.90 -18.14 -3.03
N PRO A 100 10.58 -19.16 -2.46
CA PRO A 100 9.96 -20.46 -2.25
C PRO A 100 8.78 -20.33 -1.28
N PRO A 101 7.71 -21.13 -1.47
CA PRO A 101 6.59 -21.13 -0.54
C PRO A 101 7.09 -21.51 0.86
N TYR A 102 6.38 -21.05 1.87
CA TYR A 102 6.64 -21.45 3.24
C TYR A 102 6.70 -22.99 3.36
N PRO A 103 7.75 -23.56 3.98
CA PRO A 103 7.80 -24.99 4.23
C PRO A 103 6.59 -25.43 5.03
N SER A 104 6.04 -26.61 4.73
CA SER A 104 4.96 -27.22 5.52
C SER A 104 5.34 -27.26 7.00
N GLY A 105 4.49 -26.71 7.87
CA GLY A 105 4.73 -26.66 9.32
C GLY A 105 5.55 -25.47 9.80
N SER A 106 5.95 -24.54 8.90
CA SER A 106 6.43 -23.23 9.33
C SER A 106 5.26 -22.41 9.92
N TRP A 107 5.55 -21.49 10.85
CA TRP A 107 4.56 -20.65 11.54
C TRP A 107 3.64 -19.83 10.60
N GLY A 108 3.91 -19.79 9.29
CA GLY A 108 3.06 -19.18 8.26
C GLY A 108 2.16 -20.16 7.48
N THR A 109 2.11 -21.45 7.84
CA THR A 109 1.30 -22.48 7.14
C THR A 109 0.04 -22.89 7.86
N SER A 110 -0.22 -22.41 9.08
CA SER A 110 -1.35 -22.86 9.89
C SER A 110 -2.63 -22.05 9.74
N ASP A 111 -2.65 -20.89 9.07
CA ASP A 111 -3.86 -20.07 8.95
C ASP A 111 -3.94 -19.32 7.60
N PHE A 112 -4.56 -19.97 6.61
CA PHE A 112 -5.24 -19.30 5.49
C PHE A 112 -6.65 -19.87 5.37
#